data_AF-A0A062V0T3-F1
#
_entry.id   AF-A0A062V0T3-F1
#
_cell.length_a   1.000
_cell.length_b   1.000
_cell.length_c   1.000
_cell.angle_alpha   90.00
_cell.angle_beta   90.00
_cell.angle_gamma   90.00
#
_symmetry.space_group_name_H-M   'P 1'
#
loop_
_entity.id
_entity.type
_entity.pdbx_description
1 polymer ?
#
loop_
_entity_poly.entity_id
_entity_poly.type
_entity_poly.pdbx_seq_one_letter_code
_entity_poly.pdbx_strand_id
1 'polypeptide(L)'
;MNLWQSFKNNDDVYLEEPWLKIVKHMLFPPVLMYTLFPPMLIRDTLNFGIELARLNDMVYKSRQVKSFFNPSPIAAKLRAMLDPEKVHRSDIRLRIAVVSLETGKLRYITESGYFSGNSDQPVDLIDAALASSAIPSIFPPVKLHTENYVDAGTREMLPVQAAVDLGATQVYAIACSKPGGEPAPSFDGSNMMDITSRAIRDIMFDELQQKEANPPRGWGIDMKLIQPALDVHGILTVDPGLISISMAYGYMRAFDIVEGGSDPKKVENLKRISDEIIRLRLKIWDIEHPTRGKQKPGEKASWPDPGYPRDVRKLKRDLKALVNERQQLGGATATPPDVETWWIDKELLP
;
A
#
# COMPACT_ATOMS: atom_id res chain seq x y z
N MET A 1 5.99 -5.95 20.71
CA MET A 1 5.39 -6.47 19.47
C MET A 1 5.19 -5.29 18.54
N ASN A 2 5.63 -5.39 17.28
CA ASN A 2 5.50 -4.29 16.32
C ASN A 2 4.04 -4.14 15.89
N LEU A 3 3.59 -2.91 15.61
CA LEU A 3 2.18 -2.60 15.29
C LEU A 3 1.61 -3.47 14.16
N TRP A 4 2.38 -3.67 13.08
CA TRP A 4 1.94 -4.43 11.91
C TRP A 4 1.65 -5.91 12.22
N GLN A 5 2.34 -6.49 13.21
CA GLN A 5 2.10 -7.88 13.63
C GLN A 5 0.74 -8.05 14.32
N SER A 6 0.08 -6.94 14.68
CA SER A 6 -1.27 -6.96 15.25
C SER A 6 -2.38 -7.01 14.20
N PHE A 7 -2.05 -6.88 12.91
CA PHE A 7 -3.01 -6.96 11.82
C PHE A 7 -3.17 -8.41 11.38
N LYS A 8 -4.40 -8.91 11.33
CA LYS A 8 -4.74 -10.27 10.88
C LYS A 8 -5.68 -10.24 9.68
N ASN A 9 -6.44 -9.17 9.53
CA ASN A 9 -7.35 -8.92 8.42
C ASN A 9 -7.70 -7.42 8.36
N ASN A 10 -8.56 -7.05 7.40
CA ASN A 10 -8.99 -5.67 7.19
C ASN A 10 -9.64 -5.03 8.43
N ASP A 11 -10.40 -5.79 9.23
CA ASP A 11 -11.12 -5.27 10.41
C ASP A 11 -10.17 -4.80 11.53
N ASP A 12 -8.91 -5.24 11.53
CA ASP A 12 -7.87 -4.73 12.42
C ASP A 12 -7.41 -3.31 12.05
N VAL A 13 -7.70 -2.84 10.84
CA VAL A 13 -7.28 -1.53 10.34
C VAL A 13 -8.48 -0.61 10.15
N TYR A 14 -9.54 -1.08 9.49
CA TYR A 14 -10.73 -0.30 9.19
C TYR A 14 -12.00 -1.16 9.18
N LEU A 15 -13.15 -0.54 9.41
CA LEU A 15 -14.44 -1.23 9.41
C LEU A 15 -15.36 -0.65 8.33
N GLU A 16 -16.22 -1.49 7.77
CA GLU A 16 -17.33 -1.04 6.92
C GLU A 16 -18.30 -0.15 7.69
N GLU A 17 -18.69 0.97 7.07
CA GLU A 17 -19.71 1.87 7.62
C GLU A 17 -21.08 1.18 7.76
N PRO A 18 -21.87 1.47 8.81
CA PRO A 18 -23.16 0.81 9.03
C PRO A 18 -24.15 0.96 7.87
N TRP A 19 -24.16 2.12 7.20
CA TRP A 19 -25.04 2.37 6.06
C TRP A 19 -24.74 1.42 4.90
N LEU A 20 -23.46 1.11 4.66
CA LEU A 20 -23.03 0.22 3.58
C LEU A 20 -23.56 -1.20 3.81
N LYS A 21 -23.55 -1.68 5.07
CA LYS A 21 -24.11 -2.99 5.44
C LYS A 21 -25.60 -3.10 5.15
N ILE A 22 -26.36 -2.01 5.41
CA ILE A 22 -27.81 -1.94 5.15
C ILE A 22 -28.09 -2.02 3.65
N VAL A 23 -27.36 -1.25 2.82
CA VAL A 23 -27.50 -1.28 1.36
C VAL A 23 -27.19 -2.65 0.79
N LYS A 24 -26.09 -3.26 1.27
CA LYS A 24 -25.68 -4.61 0.90
C LYS A 24 -26.79 -5.63 1.16
N HIS A 25 -27.42 -5.57 2.33
CA HIS A 25 -28.50 -6.48 2.73
C HIS A 25 -29.79 -6.31 1.91
N MET A 26 -30.07 -5.11 1.39
CA MET A 26 -31.25 -4.86 0.55
C MET A 26 -31.14 -5.42 -0.89
N LEU A 27 -29.95 -5.81 -1.37
CA LEU A 27 -29.70 -6.04 -2.80
C LEU A 27 -29.33 -7.50 -3.22
N PHE A 28 -29.45 -8.53 -2.37
CA PHE A 28 -28.81 -9.86 -2.58
C PHE A 28 -29.46 -10.84 -3.60
N PRO A 29 -28.68 -11.73 -4.30
CA PRO A 29 -27.81 -12.80 -3.74
C PRO A 29 -26.27 -12.62 -3.89
N PRO A 30 -25.42 -13.46 -3.24
CA PRO A 30 -24.00 -13.21 -2.89
C PRO A 30 -22.99 -13.18 -4.04
N VAL A 31 -23.43 -13.37 -5.28
CA VAL A 31 -22.55 -13.42 -6.47
C VAL A 31 -22.37 -12.03 -7.10
N LEU A 32 -23.20 -11.05 -6.69
CA LEU A 32 -23.37 -9.77 -7.37
C LEU A 32 -22.73 -8.56 -6.66
N MET A 33 -21.95 -8.80 -5.60
CA MET A 33 -21.30 -7.74 -4.79
C MET A 33 -20.10 -7.07 -5.47
N TYR A 34 -19.59 -7.67 -6.54
CA TYR A 34 -18.33 -7.28 -7.17
C TYR A 34 -18.50 -6.16 -8.20
N THR A 35 -19.72 -5.73 -8.50
CA THR A 35 -20.04 -4.77 -9.57
C THR A 35 -20.16 -3.31 -9.11
N LEU A 36 -20.05 -3.03 -7.80
CA LEU A 36 -20.31 -1.71 -7.22
C LEU A 36 -19.06 -0.92 -6.82
N PHE A 37 -17.89 -1.55 -6.93
CA PHE A 37 -16.61 -0.96 -6.58
C PHE A 37 -15.79 -0.81 -7.86
N PRO A 38 -15.18 0.36 -8.15
CA PRO A 38 -14.21 0.47 -9.25
C PRO A 38 -13.10 -0.61 -9.09
N PRO A 39 -12.43 -1.05 -10.17
CA PRO A 39 -11.76 -2.37 -10.32
C PRO A 39 -10.57 -2.71 -9.41
N MET A 40 -10.46 -2.09 -8.23
CA MET A 40 -9.27 -2.03 -7.40
C MET A 40 -9.17 -3.14 -6.35
N LEU A 41 -10.11 -4.09 -6.31
CA LEU A 41 -10.19 -5.09 -5.23
C LEU A 41 -9.92 -6.53 -5.66
N ILE A 42 -9.75 -6.81 -6.95
CA ILE A 42 -9.69 -8.20 -7.43
C ILE A 42 -8.75 -8.33 -8.62
N ARG A 43 -7.51 -8.73 -8.36
CA ARG A 43 -6.75 -9.51 -9.34
C ARG A 43 -7.28 -10.94 -9.26
N ASP A 44 -8.42 -11.19 -9.91
CA ASP A 44 -9.00 -12.51 -10.29
C ASP A 44 -10.46 -12.41 -10.78
N THR A 45 -10.64 -12.65 -12.09
CA THR A 45 -11.88 -13.04 -12.81
C THR A 45 -12.91 -11.97 -13.24
N LEU A 46 -12.90 -11.75 -14.56
CA LEU A 46 -14.01 -11.69 -15.54
C LEU A 46 -15.22 -10.77 -15.31
N ASN A 47 -15.31 -9.78 -16.22
CA ASN A 47 -16.46 -9.03 -16.77
C ASN A 47 -17.87 -9.24 -16.16
N PHE A 48 -18.60 -8.14 -16.03
CA PHE A 48 -19.93 -7.85 -16.64
C PHE A 48 -20.78 -6.92 -15.73
N GLY A 49 -21.63 -6.13 -16.40
CA GLY A 49 -22.19 -4.89 -15.87
C GLY A 49 -23.60 -4.98 -15.30
N ILE A 50 -23.88 -4.08 -14.35
CA ILE A 50 -25.20 -3.65 -13.86
C ILE A 50 -25.13 -2.15 -13.47
N GLU A 51 -26.23 -1.42 -13.67
CA GLU A 51 -26.36 0.05 -13.65
C GLU A 51 -26.12 0.76 -12.30
N LEU A 52 -25.07 1.60 -12.28
CA LEU A 52 -24.70 2.58 -11.24
C LEU A 52 -25.82 3.57 -10.84
N ALA A 53 -26.89 3.71 -11.63
CA ALA A 53 -27.93 4.71 -11.43
C ALA A 53 -28.71 4.55 -10.10
N ARG A 54 -28.93 3.31 -9.64
CA ARG A 54 -29.68 3.05 -8.39
C ARG A 54 -28.88 3.35 -7.13
N LEU A 55 -27.57 3.15 -7.17
CA LEU A 55 -26.68 3.47 -6.04
C LEU A 55 -26.43 4.97 -5.95
N ASN A 56 -26.35 5.63 -7.11
CA ASN A 56 -26.29 7.07 -7.21
C ASN A 56 -27.50 7.72 -6.51
N ASP A 57 -28.71 7.23 -6.75
CA ASP A 57 -29.92 7.77 -6.12
C ASP A 57 -29.91 7.64 -4.58
N MET A 58 -29.33 6.57 -4.02
CA MET A 58 -29.21 6.39 -2.56
C MET A 58 -28.10 7.25 -1.92
N VAL A 59 -26.96 7.40 -2.60
CA VAL A 59 -25.85 8.27 -2.16
C VAL A 59 -26.26 9.74 -2.29
N TYR A 60 -26.92 10.12 -3.38
CA TYR A 60 -27.45 11.49 -3.57
C TYR A 60 -28.55 11.85 -2.57
N LYS A 61 -29.40 10.88 -2.18
CA LYS A 61 -30.44 11.10 -1.16
C LYS A 61 -29.87 11.19 0.26
N SER A 62 -28.71 10.61 0.53
CA SER A 62 -28.06 10.66 1.84
C SER A 62 -26.95 11.71 1.88
N ARG A 63 -27.31 12.97 2.18
CA ARG A 63 -26.38 14.12 2.37
C ARG A 63 -25.32 13.94 3.48
N GLN A 64 -25.21 12.76 4.09
CA GLN A 64 -24.37 12.47 5.25
C GLN A 64 -23.29 11.41 4.98
N VAL A 65 -23.32 10.71 3.84
CA VAL A 65 -22.30 9.69 3.53
C VAL A 65 -21.01 10.37 3.09
N LYS A 66 -19.94 10.16 3.85
CA LYS A 66 -18.61 10.74 3.58
C LYS A 66 -17.58 9.70 3.12
N SER A 67 -17.81 8.43 3.41
CA SER A 67 -16.87 7.34 3.14
C SER A 67 -17.55 5.96 3.17
N PHE A 68 -16.85 4.95 2.63
CA PHE A 68 -17.27 3.54 2.72
C PHE A 68 -16.77 2.84 4.00
N PHE A 69 -15.61 3.24 4.50
CA PHE A 69 -14.95 2.64 5.65
C PHE A 69 -14.63 3.69 6.71
N ASN A 70 -14.49 3.25 7.96
CA ASN A 70 -13.97 4.06 9.06
C ASN A 70 -12.64 3.50 9.58
N PRO A 71 -11.62 4.36 9.84
CA PRO A 71 -10.31 3.93 10.31
C PRO A 71 -10.22 3.80 11.84
N SER A 72 -11.34 3.60 12.54
CA SER A 72 -11.35 3.58 14.01
C SER A 72 -10.42 2.52 14.63
N PRO A 73 -10.30 1.28 14.08
CA PRO A 73 -9.37 0.29 14.62
C PRO A 73 -7.91 0.74 14.56
N ILE A 74 -7.43 1.22 13.40
CA ILE A 74 -6.05 1.70 13.29
C ILE A 74 -5.81 2.94 14.14
N ALA A 75 -6.78 3.85 14.20
CA ALA A 75 -6.70 5.03 15.07
C ALA A 75 -6.55 4.64 16.55
N ALA A 76 -7.31 3.64 17.02
CA ALA A 76 -7.21 3.15 18.40
C ALA A 76 -5.84 2.51 18.68
N LYS A 77 -5.32 1.70 17.75
CA LYS A 77 -3.98 1.09 17.87
C LYS A 77 -2.88 2.15 17.87
N LEU A 78 -2.96 3.16 17.00
CA LEU A 78 -2.02 4.29 16.97
C LEU A 78 -2.04 5.06 18.30
N ARG A 79 -3.22 5.38 18.84
CA ARG A 79 -3.34 6.06 20.15
C ARG A 79 -2.79 5.25 21.32
N ALA A 80 -2.84 3.92 21.23
CA ALA A 80 -2.29 3.04 22.26
C ALA A 80 -0.77 2.84 22.16
N MET A 81 -0.17 3.04 20.98
CA MET A 81 1.23 2.64 20.71
C MET A 81 2.16 3.79 20.33
N LEU A 82 1.65 4.87 19.72
CA LEU A 82 2.45 6.02 19.33
C LEU A 82 2.68 6.92 20.54
N ASP A 83 3.94 7.32 20.72
CA ASP A 83 4.36 8.29 21.72
C ASP A 83 4.79 9.58 21.01
N PRO A 84 3.91 10.61 20.95
CA PRO A 84 4.21 11.87 20.25
C PRO A 84 5.45 12.59 20.77
N GLU A 85 5.77 12.44 22.07
CA GLU A 85 6.95 13.07 22.67
C GLU A 85 8.25 12.46 22.13
N LYS A 86 8.26 11.16 21.83
CA LYS A 86 9.41 10.53 21.16
C LYS A 86 9.58 11.04 19.74
N VAL A 87 8.49 11.27 19.01
CA VAL A 87 8.55 11.86 17.66
C VAL A 87 9.14 13.27 17.73
N HIS A 88 8.61 14.09 18.64
CA HIS A 88 9.05 15.47 18.84
C HIS A 88 10.55 15.59 19.16
N ARG A 89 11.11 14.63 19.89
CA ARG A 89 12.53 14.63 20.32
C ARG A 89 13.46 13.82 19.41
N SER A 90 12.99 13.30 18.27
CA SER A 90 13.71 12.28 17.50
C SER A 90 14.89 12.79 16.65
N ASP A 91 15.25 14.08 16.69
CA ASP A 91 16.18 14.76 15.76
C ASP A 91 15.82 14.63 14.26
N ILE A 92 14.74 13.90 13.94
CA ILE A 92 14.21 13.71 12.58
C ILE A 92 13.20 14.82 12.31
N ARG A 93 13.48 15.66 11.30
CA ARG A 93 12.51 16.65 10.80
C ARG A 93 11.43 15.93 9.99
N LEU A 94 10.20 15.95 10.49
CA LEU A 94 9.05 15.24 9.90
C LEU A 94 8.19 16.19 9.07
N ARG A 95 7.68 15.72 7.93
CA ARG A 95 6.65 16.45 7.15
C ARG A 95 5.54 15.48 6.78
N ILE A 96 4.42 15.54 7.49
CA ILE A 96 3.20 14.80 7.16
C ILE A 96 2.40 15.63 6.17
N ALA A 97 2.29 15.15 4.93
CA ALA A 97 1.56 15.84 3.87
C ALA A 97 0.04 15.64 4.03
N VAL A 98 -0.74 16.71 3.85
CA VAL A 98 -2.21 16.69 3.88
C VAL A 98 -2.78 17.69 2.89
N VAL A 99 -3.96 17.42 2.33
CA VAL A 99 -4.63 18.34 1.38
C VAL A 99 -5.93 18.85 1.97
N SER A 100 -6.04 20.17 2.06
CA SER A 100 -7.25 20.86 2.53
C SER A 100 -8.33 20.83 1.44
N LEU A 101 -9.53 20.35 1.78
CA LEU A 101 -10.67 20.34 0.87
C LEU A 101 -11.24 21.74 0.65
N GLU A 102 -11.17 22.62 1.65
CA GLU A 102 -11.67 23.99 1.56
C GLU A 102 -10.81 24.85 0.63
N THR A 103 -9.49 24.66 0.66
CA THR A 103 -8.55 25.52 -0.08
C THR A 103 -7.93 24.84 -1.30
N GLY A 104 -8.00 23.51 -1.39
CA GLY A 104 -7.29 22.71 -2.38
C GLY A 104 -5.76 22.70 -2.21
N LYS A 105 -5.23 23.27 -1.12
CA LYS A 105 -3.80 23.42 -0.90
C LYS A 105 -3.21 22.20 -0.20
N LEU A 106 -2.04 21.78 -0.69
CA LEU A 106 -1.14 20.89 0.01
C LEU A 106 -0.52 21.62 1.20
N ARG A 107 -0.46 20.97 2.35
CA ARG A 107 0.08 21.48 3.60
C ARG A 107 0.92 20.38 4.23
N TYR A 108 1.91 20.76 5.05
CA TYR A 108 2.71 19.80 5.82
C TYR A 108 2.58 20.07 7.30
N ILE A 109 2.49 19.01 8.10
CA ILE A 109 2.50 19.05 9.56
C ILE A 109 3.86 18.54 10.05
N THR A 110 4.47 19.25 10.99
CA THR A 110 5.81 18.96 11.52
C THR A 110 5.78 17.92 12.64
N GLU A 111 6.96 17.47 13.07
CA GLU A 111 7.17 16.61 14.24
C GLU A 111 6.60 17.19 15.55
N SER A 112 6.38 18.51 15.60
CA SER A 112 5.79 19.22 16.73
C SER A 112 4.27 19.43 16.60
N GLY A 113 3.64 18.92 15.53
CA GLY A 113 2.21 19.06 15.28
C GLY A 113 1.81 20.40 14.64
N TYR A 114 2.76 21.28 14.31
CA TYR A 114 2.45 22.56 13.68
C TYR A 114 2.37 22.44 12.17
N PHE A 115 1.49 23.21 11.53
CA PHE A 115 1.55 23.38 10.07
C PHE A 115 2.82 24.13 9.68
N SER A 116 3.56 23.62 8.70
CA SER A 116 4.79 24.25 8.21
C SER A 116 4.52 25.66 7.69
N GLY A 117 5.31 26.63 8.14
CA GLY A 117 5.15 28.04 7.79
C GLY A 117 4.01 28.77 8.51
N ASN A 118 3.36 28.15 9.51
CA ASN A 118 2.31 28.76 10.30
C ASN A 118 2.55 28.55 11.81
N SER A 119 2.07 29.47 12.63
CA SER A 119 2.18 29.46 14.10
C SER A 119 0.83 29.24 14.80
N ASP A 120 -0.14 28.66 14.11
CA ASP A 120 -1.39 28.20 14.72
C ASP A 120 -1.12 27.14 15.80
N GLN A 121 -2.14 26.80 16.59
CA GLN A 121 -2.02 25.75 17.60
C GLN A 121 -1.62 24.41 16.95
N PRO A 122 -0.83 23.56 17.63
CA PRO A 122 -0.48 22.25 17.09
C PRO A 122 -1.72 21.36 16.99
N VAL A 123 -1.71 20.46 16.00
CA VAL A 123 -2.68 19.35 15.89
C VAL A 123 -2.13 18.09 16.52
N ASP A 124 -3.02 17.16 16.84
CA ASP A 124 -2.62 15.81 17.24
C ASP A 124 -1.94 15.08 16.06
N LEU A 125 -0.78 14.47 16.31
CA LEU A 125 0.00 13.80 15.27
C LEU A 125 -0.69 12.55 14.70
N ILE A 126 -1.56 11.91 15.47
CA ILE A 126 -2.32 10.75 15.00
C ILE A 126 -3.42 11.22 14.07
N ASP A 127 -4.12 12.30 14.43
CA ASP A 127 -5.10 12.91 13.53
C ASP A 127 -4.44 13.44 12.24
N ALA A 128 -3.22 13.98 12.32
CA ALA A 128 -2.42 14.34 11.14
C ALA A 128 -2.10 13.13 10.25
N ALA A 129 -1.66 12.01 10.84
CA ALA A 129 -1.41 10.77 10.10
C ALA A 129 -2.68 10.19 9.47
N LEU A 130 -3.81 10.22 10.20
CA LEU A 130 -5.11 9.79 9.67
C LEU A 130 -5.57 10.68 8.52
N ALA A 131 -5.37 12.00 8.61
CA ALA A 131 -5.65 12.94 7.52
C ALA A 131 -4.81 12.63 6.28
N SER A 132 -3.51 12.38 6.46
CA SER A 132 -2.58 12.04 5.39
C SER A 132 -2.90 10.74 4.68
N SER A 133 -3.67 9.84 5.29
CA SER A 133 -4.11 8.56 4.74
C SER A 133 -5.62 8.49 4.47
N ALA A 134 -6.33 9.62 4.52
CA ALA A 134 -7.78 9.67 4.32
C ALA A 134 -8.11 9.71 2.82
N ILE A 135 -7.95 8.57 2.14
CA ILE A 135 -8.19 8.43 0.70
C ILE A 135 -9.65 8.82 0.39
N PRO A 136 -9.90 9.79 -0.51
CA PRO A 136 -11.25 10.23 -0.85
C PRO A 136 -12.19 9.08 -1.22
N SER A 137 -13.44 9.16 -0.75
CA SER A 137 -14.47 8.12 -0.84
C SER A 137 -14.22 6.85 -0.03
N ILE A 138 -12.97 6.50 0.30
CA ILE A 138 -12.65 5.30 1.09
C ILE A 138 -12.75 5.60 2.59
N PHE A 139 -12.04 6.63 3.05
CA PHE A 139 -12.00 7.07 4.44
C PHE A 139 -12.54 8.50 4.58
N PRO A 140 -13.15 8.85 5.72
CA PRO A 140 -13.74 10.17 5.89
C PRO A 140 -12.63 11.22 6.01
N PRO A 141 -12.85 12.44 5.49
CA PRO A 141 -11.93 13.57 5.74
C PRO A 141 -11.77 13.82 7.25
N VAL A 142 -10.55 14.16 7.66
CA VAL A 142 -10.22 14.47 9.05
C VAL A 142 -10.24 15.98 9.25
N LYS A 143 -10.98 16.45 10.24
CA LYS A 143 -11.06 17.88 10.55
C LYS A 143 -9.88 18.30 11.42
N LEU A 144 -9.04 19.19 10.91
CA LEU A 144 -7.92 19.78 11.64
C LEU A 144 -8.20 21.28 11.78
N HIS A 145 -8.45 21.70 13.03
CA HIS A 145 -9.00 23.03 13.35
C HIS A 145 -10.32 23.33 12.61
N THR A 146 -10.30 24.27 11.66
CA THR A 146 -11.48 24.74 10.93
C THR A 146 -11.68 24.07 9.57
N GLU A 147 -10.67 23.37 9.05
CA GLU A 147 -10.64 22.78 7.71
C GLU A 147 -10.69 21.25 7.74
N ASN A 148 -11.14 20.64 6.64
CA ASN A 148 -11.20 19.20 6.42
C ASN A 148 -10.07 18.77 5.48
N TYR A 149 -9.33 17.75 5.89
CA TYR A 149 -8.15 17.27 5.19
C TYR A 149 -8.33 15.84 4.69
N VAL A 150 -7.76 15.58 3.53
CA VAL A 150 -7.71 14.26 2.88
C VAL A 150 -6.27 13.89 2.53
N ASP A 151 -6.12 12.66 2.05
CA ASP A 151 -4.86 12.07 1.62
C ASP A 151 -4.07 12.98 0.66
N ALA A 152 -2.76 13.06 0.93
CA ALA A 152 -1.84 13.89 0.18
C ALA A 152 -1.70 13.46 -1.29
N GLY A 153 -1.89 12.17 -1.60
CA GLY A 153 -1.80 11.59 -2.92
C GLY A 153 -2.75 12.20 -3.95
N THR A 154 -3.72 13.02 -3.51
CA THR A 154 -4.53 13.87 -4.40
C THR A 154 -3.74 15.03 -5.04
N ARG A 155 -2.58 15.38 -4.49
CA ARG A 155 -1.72 16.48 -4.92
C ARG A 155 -0.25 16.10 -5.00
N GLU A 156 0.22 15.20 -4.15
CA GLU A 156 1.61 14.76 -4.07
C GLU A 156 1.71 13.33 -3.54
N MET A 157 2.33 12.42 -4.29
CA MET A 157 2.53 11.01 -3.87
C MET A 157 3.89 10.78 -3.22
N LEU A 158 4.93 11.46 -3.71
CA LEU A 158 6.31 11.41 -3.26
C LEU A 158 6.77 12.82 -2.90
N PRO A 159 6.78 13.21 -1.60
CA PRO A 159 7.10 14.56 -1.16
C PRO A 159 8.60 14.88 -1.20
N VAL A 160 9.23 14.67 -2.36
CA VAL A 160 10.67 14.89 -2.56
C VAL A 160 11.01 16.38 -2.44
N GLN A 161 10.16 17.27 -2.97
CA GLN A 161 10.37 18.71 -2.85
C GLN A 161 10.44 19.14 -1.38
N ALA A 162 9.58 18.59 -0.50
CA ALA A 162 9.60 18.89 0.92
C ALA A 162 10.94 18.52 1.58
N ALA A 163 11.58 17.41 1.15
CA ALA A 163 12.90 17.05 1.62
C ALA A 163 13.99 17.99 1.09
N VAL A 164 13.92 18.38 -0.18
CA VAL A 164 14.84 19.36 -0.81
C VAL A 164 14.73 20.72 -0.13
N ASP A 165 13.52 21.20 0.16
CA ASP A 165 13.27 22.48 0.84
C ASP A 165 13.82 22.48 2.27
N LEU A 166 13.94 21.31 2.90
CA LEU A 166 14.61 21.14 4.18
C LEU A 166 16.15 21.10 4.07
N GLY A 167 16.71 21.15 2.86
CA GLY A 167 18.14 21.15 2.60
C GLY A 167 18.73 19.75 2.40
N ALA A 168 17.93 18.74 2.09
CA ALA A 168 18.45 17.42 1.75
C ALA A 168 19.23 17.47 0.41
N THR A 169 20.48 16.99 0.44
CA THR A 169 21.33 16.87 -0.78
C THR A 169 21.28 15.46 -1.38
N GLN A 170 20.82 14.49 -0.60
CA GLN A 170 20.55 13.12 -1.01
C GLN A 170 19.16 12.71 -0.49
N VAL A 171 18.35 12.10 -1.34
CA VAL A 171 17.00 11.64 -1.00
C VAL A 171 16.81 10.19 -1.42
N TYR A 172 16.35 9.35 -0.49
CA TYR A 172 15.86 8.01 -0.78
C TYR A 172 14.33 8.09 -0.88
N ALA A 173 13.80 8.10 -2.09
CA ALA A 173 12.36 8.17 -2.33
C ALA A 173 11.80 6.75 -2.45
N ILE A 174 10.78 6.43 -1.67
CA ILE A 174 10.17 5.09 -1.65
C ILE A 174 8.77 5.18 -2.25
N ALA A 175 8.57 4.55 -3.41
CA ALA A 175 7.26 4.35 -4.01
C ALA A 175 6.76 2.93 -3.68
N CYS A 176 5.54 2.83 -3.17
CA CYS A 176 4.97 1.56 -2.72
C CYS A 176 4.19 0.79 -3.80
N SER A 177 4.13 1.33 -5.02
CA SER A 177 3.44 0.73 -6.17
C SER A 177 4.32 0.79 -7.41
N LYS A 178 4.12 -0.17 -8.32
CA LYS A 178 4.83 -0.21 -9.60
C LYS A 178 4.58 1.07 -10.41
N PRO A 179 5.49 1.48 -11.30
CA PRO A 179 5.22 2.58 -12.21
C PRO A 179 4.22 2.15 -13.29
N GLY A 180 3.43 3.10 -13.79
CA GLY A 180 2.55 2.86 -14.92
C GLY A 180 1.22 2.20 -14.52
N GLY A 181 0.12 2.73 -15.06
CA GLY A 181 -1.13 1.98 -15.13
C GLY A 181 -0.98 0.72 -16.00
N GLU A 182 -1.72 -0.34 -15.68
CA GLU A 182 -1.80 -1.50 -16.58
C GLU A 182 -2.38 -1.07 -17.94
N PRO A 183 -1.87 -1.64 -19.06
CA PRO A 183 -2.52 -1.49 -20.35
C PRO A 183 -3.96 -1.96 -20.26
N ALA A 184 -4.89 -1.06 -20.61
CA ALA A 184 -6.30 -1.39 -20.63
C ALA A 184 -6.71 -1.85 -22.05
N PRO A 185 -7.73 -2.72 -22.17
CA PRO A 185 -8.32 -3.07 -23.46
C PRO A 185 -9.00 -1.86 -24.12
N SER A 186 -9.52 -2.04 -25.35
CA SER A 186 -10.22 -0.96 -26.06
C SER A 186 -11.44 -0.45 -25.27
N PHE A 187 -11.64 0.88 -25.32
CA PHE A 187 -12.79 1.59 -24.74
C PHE A 187 -13.89 1.89 -25.77
N ASP A 188 -13.84 1.34 -26.99
CA ASP A 188 -14.82 1.63 -28.06
C ASP A 188 -16.28 1.35 -27.64
N GLY A 189 -16.48 0.39 -26.73
CA GLY A 189 -17.80 0.04 -26.16
C GLY A 189 -18.02 0.52 -24.71
N SER A 190 -17.11 1.34 -24.17
CA SER A 190 -17.15 1.76 -22.77
C SER A 190 -18.10 2.94 -22.55
N ASN A 191 -18.68 3.01 -21.36
CA ASN A 191 -19.56 4.11 -20.99
C ASN A 191 -18.78 5.31 -20.41
N MET A 192 -19.45 6.45 -20.23
CA MET A 192 -18.85 7.67 -19.68
C MET A 192 -18.17 7.44 -18.31
N MET A 193 -18.74 6.59 -17.46
CA MET A 193 -18.19 6.30 -16.13
C MET A 193 -16.91 5.48 -16.22
N ASP A 194 -16.85 4.49 -17.13
CA ASP A 194 -15.63 3.70 -17.36
C ASP A 194 -14.49 4.60 -17.84
N ILE A 195 -14.79 5.49 -18.79
CA ILE A 195 -13.82 6.45 -19.34
C ILE A 195 -13.35 7.42 -18.24
N THR A 196 -14.29 7.99 -17.48
CA THR A 196 -13.98 8.91 -16.38
C THR A 196 -13.16 8.23 -15.30
N SER A 197 -13.50 6.99 -14.95
CA SER A 197 -12.76 6.19 -13.98
C SER A 197 -11.34 5.94 -14.46
N ARG A 198 -11.14 5.51 -15.72
CA ARG A 198 -9.81 5.30 -16.30
C ARG A 198 -8.96 6.57 -16.27
N ALA A 199 -9.53 7.69 -16.72
CA ALA A 199 -8.81 8.96 -16.79
C ALA A 199 -8.41 9.48 -15.40
N ILE A 200 -9.36 9.51 -14.45
CA ILE A 200 -9.13 10.13 -13.14
C ILE A 200 -8.37 9.19 -12.19
N ARG A 201 -8.68 7.89 -12.15
CA ARG A 201 -8.10 6.97 -11.16
C ARG A 201 -6.77 6.39 -11.58
N ASP A 202 -6.63 6.05 -12.86
CA ASP A 202 -5.44 5.35 -13.32
C ASP A 202 -4.45 6.35 -13.91
N ILE A 203 -4.87 7.09 -14.94
CA ILE A 203 -3.97 7.93 -15.72
C ILE A 203 -3.49 9.14 -14.91
N MET A 204 -4.39 9.88 -14.26
CA MET A 204 -4.00 11.08 -13.52
C MET A 204 -3.11 10.79 -12.30
N PHE A 205 -3.38 9.71 -11.53
CA PHE A 205 -2.55 9.36 -10.38
C PHE A 205 -1.21 8.76 -10.80
N ASP A 206 -1.17 7.94 -11.86
CA ASP A 206 0.10 7.46 -12.43
C ASP A 206 0.97 8.62 -12.90
N GLU A 207 0.39 9.59 -13.60
CA GLU A 207 1.11 10.78 -14.06
C GLU A 207 1.70 11.59 -12.89
N LEU A 208 0.99 11.69 -11.77
CA LEU A 208 1.48 12.36 -10.56
C LEU A 208 2.71 11.64 -10.01
N GLN A 209 2.60 10.32 -9.79
CA GLN A 209 3.72 9.52 -9.31
C GLN A 209 4.91 9.54 -10.28
N GLN A 210 4.68 9.46 -11.59
CA GLN A 210 5.74 9.47 -12.60
C GLN A 210 6.51 10.78 -12.62
N LYS A 211 5.82 11.93 -12.53
CA LYS A 211 6.49 13.23 -12.52
C LYS A 211 7.34 13.46 -11.27
N GLU A 212 6.95 12.88 -10.14
CA GLU A 212 7.72 13.01 -8.91
C GLU A 212 8.88 12.01 -8.86
N ALA A 213 8.66 10.80 -9.38
CA ALA A 213 9.70 9.78 -9.50
C ALA A 213 10.78 10.18 -10.54
N ASN A 214 10.37 10.78 -11.65
CA ASN A 214 11.23 11.10 -12.80
C ASN A 214 10.89 12.50 -13.37
N PRO A 215 11.14 13.59 -12.62
CA PRO A 215 10.86 14.94 -13.12
C PRO A 215 11.74 15.25 -14.35
N PRO A 216 11.23 15.96 -15.38
CA PRO A 216 11.96 16.18 -16.64
C PRO A 216 13.35 16.83 -16.52
N ARG A 217 13.60 17.58 -15.44
CA ARG A 217 14.90 18.23 -15.17
C ARG A 217 15.67 17.59 -14.01
N GLY A 218 15.19 16.48 -13.48
CA GLY A 218 15.64 15.95 -12.20
C GLY A 218 15.25 16.86 -11.04
N TRP A 219 15.55 16.40 -9.82
CA TRP A 219 15.36 17.19 -8.59
C TRP A 219 16.55 18.10 -8.26
N GLY A 220 17.61 18.09 -9.07
CA GLY A 220 18.84 18.85 -8.79
C GLY A 220 19.66 18.33 -7.61
N ILE A 221 19.31 17.15 -7.09
CA ILE A 221 19.95 16.47 -5.95
C ILE A 221 20.19 14.99 -6.29
N ASP A 222 20.98 14.29 -5.47
CA ASP A 222 21.14 12.84 -5.58
C ASP A 222 19.87 12.12 -5.07
N MET A 223 18.96 11.81 -5.99
CA MET A 223 17.75 11.05 -5.67
C MET A 223 17.91 9.58 -6.06
N LYS A 224 17.65 8.71 -5.08
CA LYS A 224 17.59 7.26 -5.22
C LYS A 224 16.14 6.80 -5.09
N LEU A 225 15.55 6.41 -6.22
CA LEU A 225 14.19 5.87 -6.25
C LEU A 225 14.19 4.37 -5.92
N ILE A 226 13.52 4.01 -4.84
CA ILE A 226 13.23 2.64 -4.43
C ILE A 226 11.77 2.36 -4.78
N GLN A 227 11.55 1.52 -5.80
CA GLN A 227 10.21 1.24 -6.32
C GLN A 227 10.11 -0.24 -6.72
N PRO A 228 8.99 -0.93 -6.45
CA PRO A 228 8.75 -2.28 -6.94
C PRO A 228 8.45 -2.29 -8.45
N ALA A 229 8.61 -3.43 -9.10
CA ALA A 229 8.24 -3.64 -10.50
C ALA A 229 6.86 -4.29 -10.67
N LEU A 230 6.27 -4.80 -9.58
CA LEU A 230 4.95 -5.42 -9.55
C LEU A 230 4.26 -5.15 -8.21
N ASP A 231 2.94 -5.10 -8.21
CA ASP A 231 2.17 -4.91 -6.99
C ASP A 231 1.98 -6.24 -6.26
N VAL A 232 2.24 -6.25 -4.95
CA VAL A 232 2.12 -7.44 -4.09
C VAL A 232 0.67 -7.65 -3.65
N HIS A 233 -0.06 -6.57 -3.40
CA HIS A 233 -1.43 -6.60 -2.90
C HIS A 233 -2.19 -5.34 -3.33
N GLY A 234 -3.52 -5.37 -3.19
CA GLY A 234 -4.36 -4.20 -3.45
C GLY A 234 -4.22 -3.12 -2.37
N ILE A 235 -4.65 -1.91 -2.68
CA ILE A 235 -4.52 -0.73 -1.80
C ILE A 235 -5.27 -0.86 -0.46
N LEU A 236 -6.29 -1.71 -0.38
CA LEU A 236 -7.09 -1.95 0.83
C LEU A 236 -6.80 -3.31 1.47
N THR A 237 -5.94 -4.12 0.87
CA THR A 237 -5.70 -5.48 1.34
C THR A 237 -4.84 -5.49 2.60
N VAL A 238 -5.37 -6.05 3.68
CA VAL A 238 -4.63 -6.33 4.91
C VAL A 238 -4.54 -7.84 5.09
N ASP A 239 -3.41 -8.41 4.66
CA ASP A 239 -3.07 -9.81 4.86
C ASP A 239 -1.65 -9.92 5.41
N PRO A 240 -1.40 -10.64 6.52
CA PRO A 240 -0.08 -10.71 7.13
C PRO A 240 1.00 -11.35 6.23
N GLY A 241 0.61 -12.33 5.40
CA GLY A 241 1.51 -12.95 4.43
C GLY A 241 1.89 -11.96 3.34
N LEU A 242 0.92 -11.25 2.78
CA LEU A 242 1.19 -10.21 1.78
C LEU A 242 1.96 -9.02 2.35
N ILE A 243 1.74 -8.63 3.61
CA ILE A 243 2.54 -7.62 4.32
C ILE A 243 4.00 -8.10 4.42
N SER A 244 4.22 -9.34 4.86
CA SER A 244 5.56 -9.95 4.95
C SER A 244 6.27 -9.98 3.59
N ILE A 245 5.56 -10.37 2.53
CA ILE A 245 6.08 -10.39 1.15
C ILE A 245 6.43 -8.97 0.70
N SER A 246 5.56 -7.98 0.96
CA SER A 246 5.77 -6.58 0.60
C SER A 246 6.97 -5.97 1.33
N MET A 247 7.12 -6.23 2.64
CA MET A 247 8.27 -5.80 3.43
C MET A 247 9.59 -6.39 2.91
N ALA A 248 9.60 -7.69 2.60
CA ALA A 248 10.78 -8.34 2.02
C ALA A 248 11.13 -7.76 0.65
N TYR A 249 10.12 -7.44 -0.17
CA TYR A 249 10.35 -6.80 -1.45
C TYR A 249 10.99 -5.42 -1.28
N GLY A 250 10.42 -4.58 -0.41
CA GLY A 250 10.95 -3.26 -0.09
C GLY A 250 12.40 -3.32 0.40
N TYR A 251 12.71 -4.27 1.30
CA TYR A 251 14.09 -4.51 1.76
C TYR A 251 15.04 -4.82 0.60
N MET A 252 14.67 -5.78 -0.25
CA MET A 252 15.51 -6.16 -1.39
C MET A 252 15.66 -5.02 -2.40
N ARG A 253 14.59 -4.26 -2.69
CA ARG A 253 14.65 -3.10 -3.58
C ARG A 253 15.51 -1.97 -3.02
N ALA A 254 15.46 -1.75 -1.71
CA ALA A 254 16.35 -0.81 -1.05
C ALA A 254 17.81 -1.26 -1.22
N PHE A 255 18.11 -2.54 -0.95
CA PHE A 255 19.44 -3.11 -1.16
C PHE A 255 19.92 -2.92 -2.61
N ASP A 256 19.08 -3.20 -3.61
CA ASP A 256 19.43 -3.07 -5.02
C ASP A 256 19.91 -1.66 -5.39
N ILE A 257 19.31 -0.65 -4.77
CA ILE A 257 19.57 0.77 -5.04
C ILE A 257 20.71 1.33 -4.18
N VAL A 258 20.80 0.90 -2.92
CA VAL A 258 21.79 1.43 -1.96
C VAL A 258 23.13 0.69 -2.07
N GLU A 259 23.08 -0.65 -2.08
CA GLU A 259 24.24 -1.54 -1.98
C GLU A 259 24.55 -2.31 -3.28
N GLY A 260 23.63 -2.29 -4.24
CA GLY A 260 23.83 -2.89 -5.58
C GLY A 260 25.08 -2.40 -6.30
N GLY A 261 25.66 -1.27 -5.84
CA GLY A 261 26.93 -0.72 -6.27
C GLY A 261 26.81 0.17 -7.51
N SER A 262 27.96 0.62 -8.03
CA SER A 262 28.03 1.43 -9.26
C SER A 262 27.92 0.60 -10.55
N ASP A 263 27.80 -0.74 -10.45
CA ASP A 263 27.70 -1.64 -11.60
C ASP A 263 26.22 -1.79 -12.04
N PRO A 264 25.83 -1.21 -13.19
CA PRO A 264 24.45 -1.25 -13.65
C PRO A 264 23.95 -2.67 -13.91
N LYS A 265 24.82 -3.59 -14.36
CA LYS A 265 24.44 -4.98 -14.65
C LYS A 265 24.14 -5.74 -13.37
N LYS A 266 24.93 -5.52 -12.32
CA LYS A 266 24.68 -6.10 -11.00
C LYS A 266 23.34 -5.61 -10.45
N VAL A 267 23.08 -4.31 -10.52
CA VAL A 267 21.79 -3.72 -10.09
C VAL A 267 20.62 -4.33 -10.87
N GLU A 268 20.72 -4.44 -12.20
CA GLU A 268 19.68 -5.04 -13.03
C GLU A 268 19.41 -6.51 -12.67
N ASN A 269 20.46 -7.30 -12.48
CA ASN A 269 20.33 -8.70 -12.07
C ASN A 269 19.69 -8.85 -10.69
N LEU A 270 20.12 -8.05 -9.71
CA LEU A 270 19.53 -8.05 -8.37
C LEU A 270 18.04 -7.72 -8.42
N LYS A 271 17.66 -6.67 -9.18
CA LYS A 271 16.27 -6.28 -9.40
C LYS A 271 15.44 -7.40 -10.03
N ARG A 272 15.95 -8.03 -11.09
CA ARG A 272 15.29 -9.18 -11.75
C ARG A 272 15.03 -10.31 -10.75
N ILE A 273 16.05 -10.69 -9.97
CA ILE A 273 15.94 -11.78 -9.00
C ILE A 273 14.95 -11.43 -7.89
N SER A 274 14.93 -10.18 -7.42
CA SER A 274 13.90 -9.73 -6.47
C SER A 274 12.49 -9.91 -7.02
N ASP A 275 12.25 -9.50 -8.26
CA ASP A 275 10.93 -9.65 -8.89
C ASP A 275 10.54 -11.13 -9.02
N GLU A 276 11.48 -12.01 -9.37
CA GLU A 276 11.24 -13.46 -9.47
C GLU A 276 10.98 -14.10 -8.10
N ILE A 277 11.75 -13.72 -7.07
CA ILE A 277 11.51 -14.13 -5.68
C ILE A 277 10.08 -13.76 -5.29
N ILE A 278 9.66 -12.52 -5.52
CA ILE A 278 8.33 -12.06 -5.11
C ILE A 278 7.23 -12.74 -5.91
N ARG A 279 7.38 -12.95 -7.22
CA ARG A 279 6.42 -13.74 -8.01
C ARG A 279 6.27 -15.17 -7.47
N LEU A 280 7.37 -15.82 -7.10
CA LEU A 280 7.32 -17.15 -6.50
C LEU A 280 6.66 -17.12 -5.11
N ARG A 281 7.00 -16.16 -4.26
CA ARG A 281 6.37 -16.02 -2.94
C ARG A 281 4.87 -15.76 -3.04
N LEU A 282 4.42 -14.90 -3.95
CA LEU A 282 3.00 -14.68 -4.23
C LEU A 282 2.31 -15.96 -4.73
N LYS A 283 2.96 -16.73 -5.61
CA LYS A 283 2.41 -18.02 -6.09
C LYS A 283 2.35 -19.07 -4.98
N ILE A 284 3.36 -19.13 -4.10
CA ILE A 284 3.36 -20.01 -2.94
C ILE A 284 2.26 -19.59 -1.98
N TRP A 285 2.17 -18.29 -1.67
CA TRP A 285 1.11 -17.71 -0.86
C TRP A 285 -0.26 -18.04 -1.43
N ASP A 286 -0.51 -17.85 -2.72
CA ASP A 286 -1.80 -18.16 -3.35
C ASP A 286 -2.23 -19.64 -3.18
N ILE A 287 -1.27 -20.58 -3.25
CA ILE A 287 -1.54 -22.00 -3.06
C ILE A 287 -1.70 -22.37 -1.58
N GLU A 288 -0.95 -21.72 -0.68
CA GLU A 288 -0.97 -22.01 0.76
C GLU A 288 -2.12 -21.29 1.48
N HIS A 289 -2.47 -20.08 1.05
CA HIS A 289 -3.61 -19.29 1.48
C HIS A 289 -4.90 -20.01 1.10
N PRO A 290 -5.90 -20.03 1.98
CA PRO A 290 -6.60 -21.24 2.34
C PRO A 290 -7.25 -21.96 1.16
N THR A 291 -6.54 -22.97 0.65
CA THR A 291 -7.12 -24.28 0.42
C THR A 291 -7.81 -24.71 1.73
N ARG A 292 -9.13 -24.51 1.80
CA ARG A 292 -10.10 -25.11 2.76
C ARG A 292 -9.57 -25.35 4.18
N GLY A 293 -9.86 -24.40 5.08
CA GLY A 293 -10.19 -24.59 6.50
C GLY A 293 -9.40 -25.64 7.31
N LYS A 294 -8.75 -25.15 8.38
CA LYS A 294 -8.17 -25.87 9.54
C LYS A 294 -6.63 -25.81 9.58
N GLN A 295 -6.08 -24.65 9.89
CA GLN A 295 -4.93 -24.61 10.77
C GLN A 295 -5.16 -23.51 11.80
N LYS A 296 -4.95 -23.82 13.08
CA LYS A 296 -5.13 -22.83 14.15
C LYS A 296 -3.91 -21.90 14.18
N PRO A 297 -4.09 -20.61 14.50
CA PRO A 297 -2.95 -19.71 14.70
C PRO A 297 -1.96 -20.30 15.71
N GLY A 298 -0.67 -20.39 15.34
CA GLY A 298 0.42 -20.84 16.22
C GLY A 298 0.91 -22.29 16.01
N GLU A 299 0.33 -23.05 15.08
CA GLU A 299 0.78 -24.41 14.77
C GLU A 299 1.88 -24.39 13.70
N LYS A 300 3.15 -24.55 14.10
CA LYS A 300 4.28 -24.69 13.15
C LYS A 300 4.05 -25.93 12.28
N ALA A 301 4.07 -25.77 10.96
CA ALA A 301 3.98 -26.90 10.04
C ALA A 301 5.23 -27.78 10.19
N SER A 302 5.07 -29.02 10.66
CA SER A 302 6.19 -29.97 10.70
C SER A 302 6.47 -30.48 9.29
N TRP A 303 7.61 -30.11 8.71
CA TRP A 303 8.09 -30.73 7.48
C TRP A 303 8.72 -32.09 7.75
N PRO A 304 8.42 -33.14 6.98
CA PRO A 304 7.52 -33.18 5.81
C PRO A 304 6.07 -33.53 6.17
N ASP A 305 5.11 -32.70 5.73
CA ASP A 305 3.66 -33.02 5.77
C ASP A 305 3.27 -33.83 4.51
N PRO A 306 2.74 -35.07 4.67
CA PRO A 306 2.25 -35.89 3.55
C PRO A 306 1.14 -35.23 2.71
N GLY A 307 0.35 -34.32 3.29
CA GLY A 307 -0.74 -33.61 2.61
C GLY A 307 -0.30 -32.39 1.79
N TYR A 308 0.97 -32.01 1.87
CA TYR A 308 1.48 -30.81 1.23
C TYR A 308 1.70 -31.00 -0.29
N PRO A 309 1.09 -30.18 -1.16
CA PRO A 309 1.12 -30.39 -2.60
C PRO A 309 2.55 -30.45 -3.15
N ARG A 310 2.84 -31.43 -4.02
CA ARG A 310 4.17 -31.60 -4.63
C ARG A 310 4.63 -30.34 -5.36
N ASP A 311 3.70 -29.61 -5.96
CA ASP A 311 3.96 -28.37 -6.69
C ASP A 311 4.53 -27.28 -5.78
N VAL A 312 4.01 -27.13 -4.56
CA VAL A 312 4.54 -26.13 -3.63
C VAL A 312 5.94 -26.49 -3.13
N ARG A 313 6.25 -27.78 -2.94
CA ARG A 313 7.62 -28.23 -2.60
C ARG A 313 8.61 -27.90 -3.71
N LYS A 314 8.19 -27.95 -4.97
CA LYS A 314 9.01 -27.53 -6.10
C LYS A 314 9.22 -26.01 -6.04
N LEU A 315 8.14 -25.23 -5.89
CA LEU A 315 8.21 -23.77 -5.80
C LEU A 315 9.12 -23.28 -4.67
N LYS A 316 9.06 -23.90 -3.49
CA LYS A 316 9.94 -23.55 -2.35
C LYS A 316 11.42 -23.88 -2.59
N ARG A 317 11.72 -24.95 -3.34
CA ARG A 317 13.09 -25.25 -3.77
C ARG A 317 13.59 -24.24 -4.80
N ASP A 318 12.73 -23.86 -5.75
CA ASP A 318 13.04 -22.84 -6.76
C ASP A 318 13.27 -21.47 -6.08
N LEU A 319 12.44 -21.12 -5.09
CA LEU A 319 12.60 -19.92 -4.27
C LEU A 319 13.94 -19.89 -3.52
N LYS A 320 14.32 -21.01 -2.87
CA LYS A 320 15.61 -21.14 -2.20
C LYS A 320 16.78 -20.96 -3.18
N ALA A 321 16.66 -21.49 -4.40
CA ALA A 321 17.68 -21.33 -5.42
C ALA A 321 17.89 -19.86 -5.81
N LEU A 322 16.80 -19.09 -6.02
CA LEU A 322 16.87 -17.65 -6.31
C LEU A 322 17.47 -16.85 -5.15
N VAL A 323 17.11 -17.18 -3.90
CA VAL A 323 17.69 -16.53 -2.73
C VAL A 323 19.20 -16.78 -2.65
N ASN A 324 19.65 -18.01 -2.90
CA ASN A 324 21.08 -18.33 -2.96
C ASN A 324 21.79 -17.57 -4.08
N GLU A 325 21.19 -17.50 -5.28
CA GLU A 325 21.72 -16.72 -6.42
C GLU A 325 21.89 -15.24 -6.04
N ARG A 326 20.87 -14.66 -5.41
CA ARG A 326 20.90 -13.27 -4.93
C ARG A 326 22.00 -13.05 -3.90
N GLN A 327 22.14 -13.93 -2.92
CA GLN A 327 23.17 -13.85 -1.89
C GLN A 327 24.58 -14.05 -2.47
N GLN A 328 24.74 -14.86 -3.53
CA GLN A 328 26.02 -14.97 -4.24
C GLN A 328 26.41 -13.65 -4.94
N LEU A 329 25.43 -12.91 -5.46
CA LEU A 329 25.66 -11.62 -6.12
C LEU A 329 25.89 -10.46 -5.14
N GLY A 330 25.09 -10.39 -4.06
CA GLY A 330 25.06 -9.25 -3.14
C GLY A 330 25.63 -9.51 -1.75
N GLY A 331 26.03 -10.75 -1.42
CA GLY A 331 26.39 -11.15 -0.07
C GLY A 331 25.16 -11.46 0.80
N ALA A 332 25.41 -11.81 2.07
CA ALA A 332 24.36 -12.27 2.99
C ALA A 332 23.28 -11.20 3.29
N THR A 333 23.64 -9.91 3.23
CA THR A 333 22.73 -8.78 3.48
C THR A 333 21.87 -8.42 2.26
N ALA A 334 22.03 -9.10 1.12
CA ALA A 334 21.21 -8.89 -0.06
C ALA A 334 19.75 -9.32 0.13
N THR A 335 19.46 -10.10 1.17
CA THR A 335 18.13 -10.60 1.54
C THR A 335 17.82 -10.28 2.99
N PRO A 336 16.53 -10.20 3.39
CA PRO A 336 16.14 -10.06 4.79
C PRO A 336 16.73 -11.17 5.68
N PRO A 337 16.97 -10.91 6.98
CA PRO A 337 17.64 -11.85 7.90
C PRO A 337 16.85 -13.15 8.16
N ASP A 338 15.54 -13.17 7.90
CA ASP A 338 14.62 -14.28 8.15
C ASP A 338 14.23 -15.05 6.87
N VAL A 339 15.00 -14.90 5.79
CA VAL A 339 14.74 -15.48 4.46
C VAL A 339 14.54 -17.00 4.47
N GLU A 340 15.17 -17.70 5.41
CA GLU A 340 15.09 -19.15 5.55
C GLU A 340 13.67 -19.64 5.83
N THR A 341 12.87 -18.82 6.50
CA THR A 341 11.46 -19.12 6.81
C THR A 341 10.63 -19.29 5.54
N TRP A 342 10.98 -18.65 4.43
CA TRP A 342 10.15 -18.64 3.21
C TRP A 342 10.01 -20.02 2.54
N TRP A 343 10.95 -20.94 2.79
CA TRP A 343 10.87 -22.32 2.30
C TRP A 343 10.72 -23.37 3.41
N ILE A 344 10.79 -22.96 4.68
CA ILE A 344 10.58 -23.83 5.85
C ILE A 344 9.14 -23.71 6.32
N ASP A 345 8.68 -22.49 6.54
CA ASP A 345 7.35 -22.19 7.05
C ASP A 345 6.37 -21.97 5.89
N LYS A 346 5.07 -21.98 6.16
CA LYS A 346 4.09 -21.51 5.19
C LYS A 346 4.23 -19.99 5.04
N GLU A 347 3.87 -19.45 3.89
CA GLU A 347 3.64 -18.01 3.68
C GLU A 347 2.37 -17.52 4.45
N LEU A 348 1.94 -18.26 5.48
CA LEU A 348 0.81 -17.98 6.34
C LEU A 348 1.30 -17.65 7.75
N LEU A 349 1.27 -16.36 8.05
CA LEU A 349 1.40 -15.74 9.38
C LEU A 349 2.77 -15.91 10.07
N PRO A 350 3.27 -14.88 10.78
CA PRO A 350 4.22 -15.07 11.87
C PRO A 350 3.60 -15.81 13.07
#